data_AF-A0A949DX89-F1
#
_entry.id   AF-A0A949DX89-F1
#
_cell.length_a   1.000
_cell.length_b   1.000
_cell.length_c   1.000
_cell.angle_alpha   90.00
_cell.angle_beta   90.00
_cell.angle_gamma   90.00
#
_symmetry.space_group_name_H-M   'P 1'
#
loop_
_entity.id
_entity.type
_entity.pdbx_description
1 polymer ?
#
loop_
_entity_poly.entity_id
_entity_poly.type
_entity_poly.pdbx_seq_one_letter_code
_entity_poly.pdbx_strand_id
1 'polypeptide(L)'
;MNTKLKSIFTKVFFISKWLIKWIRWLLFLPLSFLITAGVYFLLGEKYAELKPDLFLYQPLADLVPGLEAPNQSELLPYQIISGLLLGFGWIFVGTIIAPSKKFFSSSVLFLLTTILIIVYSISSPDLIAPQHLFAFVFTILAVIIAYPKKVLKLMKTPFGEYIRLSLILSTVTMFGLFFYNKKSMKLNWTINKKMEQEEKMYPDRVALDMNGDGIYEMLVNPVMADDYEEATDSAKPHLTLYDSEKNIIARTPEWFGSAPNASHLGFVTPPISCSLNDFVQIDVIAGPHQTETMFLKLKDDLLLPICKVENPKNIDDCLFYNSSGELGVEGGLLGGLGGNNKLGVVEYVDEYPPDKKELGDDIENMISEVFGNDATEAIKIAQRETGDKGSRVAWSIYIFNGEIFELQTGENYDEYFDSLKENYDFRSEAKKDNSPNLIKKSKMSKESVEYTELTRNFWTDK
;
A
#
# COMPACT_ATOMS: atom_id res chain seq x y z
N MET A 1 31.86 -67.88 40.27
CA MET A 1 31.07 -67.12 39.27
C MET A 1 32.03 -66.29 38.43
N ASN A 2 32.05 -66.50 37.11
CA ASN A 2 33.17 -66.17 36.21
C ASN A 2 33.25 -64.64 35.95
N THR A 3 34.40 -64.02 36.18
CA THR A 3 34.64 -62.56 36.01
C THR A 3 34.34 -62.06 34.58
N LYS A 4 34.48 -62.93 33.59
CA LYS A 4 34.05 -62.67 32.19
C LYS A 4 32.54 -62.47 32.05
N LEU A 5 31.73 -63.23 32.79
CA LEU A 5 30.27 -63.12 32.73
C LEU A 5 29.80 -61.77 33.29
N LYS A 6 30.43 -61.30 34.37
CA LYS A 6 30.14 -60.00 34.99
C LYS A 6 30.45 -58.84 34.02
N SER A 7 31.55 -58.91 33.28
CA SER A 7 31.93 -57.90 32.28
C SER A 7 30.94 -57.81 31.10
N ILE A 8 30.44 -58.95 30.63
CA ILE A 8 29.45 -59.01 29.55
C ILE A 8 28.11 -58.40 30.03
N PHE A 9 27.66 -58.76 31.23
CA PHE A 9 26.43 -58.18 31.79
C PHE A 9 26.52 -56.66 31.96
N THR A 10 27.65 -56.12 32.40
CA THR A 10 27.81 -54.67 32.52
C THR A 10 27.76 -53.97 31.16
N LYS A 11 28.33 -54.57 30.11
CA LYS A 11 28.29 -54.02 28.75
C LYS A 11 26.88 -54.07 28.16
N VAL A 12 26.17 -55.18 28.32
CA VAL A 12 24.77 -55.33 27.85
C VAL A 12 23.83 -54.37 28.60
N PHE A 13 24.06 -54.17 29.90
CA PHE A 13 23.30 -53.20 30.70
C PHE A 13 23.57 -51.75 30.28
N PHE A 14 24.81 -51.43 29.90
CA PHE A 14 25.16 -50.10 29.38
C PHE A 14 24.55 -49.83 28.00
N ILE A 15 24.59 -50.83 27.11
CA ILE A 15 23.99 -50.76 25.78
C ILE A 15 22.47 -50.63 25.89
N SER A 16 21.80 -51.39 26.75
CA SER A 16 20.35 -51.27 26.94
C SER A 16 19.93 -49.93 27.53
N LYS A 17 20.64 -49.38 28.53
CA LYS A 17 20.38 -48.02 29.02
C LYS A 17 20.58 -46.95 27.96
N TRP A 18 21.61 -47.12 27.11
CA TRP A 18 21.88 -46.22 26.00
C TRP A 18 20.79 -46.32 24.92
N LEU A 19 20.36 -47.53 24.57
CA LEU A 19 19.30 -47.81 23.60
C LEU A 19 17.94 -47.27 24.07
N ILE A 20 17.58 -47.45 25.35
CA ILE A 20 16.34 -46.92 25.95
C ILE A 20 16.34 -45.38 25.92
N LYS A 21 17.50 -44.75 26.16
CA LYS A 21 17.63 -43.28 26.05
C LYS A 21 17.44 -42.82 24.60
N TRP A 22 17.97 -43.56 23.63
CA TRP A 22 17.77 -43.27 22.20
C TRP A 22 16.35 -43.51 21.74
N ILE A 23 15.70 -44.61 22.12
CA ILE A 23 14.30 -44.91 21.80
C ILE A 23 13.38 -43.84 22.39
N ARG A 24 13.67 -43.32 23.60
CA ARG A 24 12.93 -42.18 24.17
C ARG A 24 13.05 -40.92 23.32
N TRP A 25 14.23 -40.61 22.77
CA TRP A 25 14.44 -39.47 21.87
C TRP A 25 13.81 -39.68 20.48
N LEU A 26 13.91 -40.90 19.94
CA LEU A 26 13.32 -41.31 18.67
C LEU A 26 11.79 -41.34 18.71
N LEU A 27 11.19 -41.57 19.88
CA LEU A 27 9.75 -41.45 20.08
C LEU A 27 9.33 -40.00 20.39
N PHE A 28 10.19 -39.21 21.05
CA PHE A 28 9.86 -37.82 21.41
C PHE A 28 9.81 -36.86 20.22
N LEU A 29 10.68 -37.02 19.22
CA LEU A 29 10.72 -36.12 18.05
C LEU A 29 9.50 -36.27 17.13
N PRO A 30 9.07 -37.49 16.76
CA PRO A 30 7.81 -37.70 16.07
C PRO A 30 6.63 -37.30 16.95
N LEU A 31 6.68 -37.53 18.26
CA LEU A 31 5.61 -37.14 19.17
C LEU A 31 5.52 -35.62 19.33
N SER A 32 6.63 -34.88 19.38
CA SER A 32 6.61 -33.42 19.39
C SER A 32 6.14 -32.87 18.05
N PHE A 33 6.52 -33.51 16.93
CA PHE A 33 6.02 -33.14 15.61
C PHE A 33 4.52 -33.42 15.48
N LEU A 34 4.03 -34.56 16.00
CA LEU A 34 2.62 -34.92 16.06
C LEU A 34 1.82 -34.04 17.03
N ILE A 35 2.40 -33.60 18.14
CA ILE A 35 1.78 -32.64 19.07
C ILE A 35 1.73 -31.26 18.42
N THR A 36 2.82 -30.79 17.79
CA THR A 36 2.82 -29.49 17.08
C THR A 36 1.87 -29.51 15.89
N ALA A 37 1.87 -30.59 15.10
CA ALA A 37 0.95 -30.79 13.99
C ALA A 37 -0.50 -30.96 14.50
N GLY A 38 -0.71 -31.67 15.61
CA GLY A 38 -2.02 -31.85 16.24
C GLY A 38 -2.55 -30.58 16.88
N VAL A 39 -1.69 -29.73 17.46
CA VAL A 39 -2.05 -28.39 17.94
C VAL A 39 -2.33 -27.46 16.77
N TYR A 40 -1.55 -27.50 15.69
CA TYR A 40 -1.86 -26.79 14.45
C TYR A 40 -3.18 -27.25 13.83
N PHE A 41 -3.45 -28.56 13.86
CA PHE A 41 -4.68 -29.15 13.35
C PHE A 41 -5.88 -28.78 14.22
N LEU A 42 -5.79 -28.89 15.55
CA LEU A 42 -6.87 -28.52 16.48
C LEU A 42 -7.11 -27.00 16.51
N LEU A 43 -6.05 -26.18 16.39
CA LEU A 43 -6.20 -24.73 16.21
C LEU A 43 -6.81 -24.42 14.85
N GLY A 44 -6.46 -25.17 13.79
CA GLY A 44 -7.07 -25.08 12.47
C GLY A 44 -8.53 -25.52 12.43
N GLU A 45 -8.90 -26.57 13.18
CA GLU A 45 -10.26 -27.11 13.27
C GLU A 45 -11.16 -26.17 14.09
N LYS A 46 -10.64 -25.64 15.21
CA LYS A 46 -11.33 -24.59 15.99
C LYS A 46 -11.41 -23.26 15.24
N TYR A 47 -10.46 -22.98 14.35
CA TYR A 47 -10.47 -21.85 13.43
C TYR A 47 -11.50 -22.04 12.31
N ALA A 48 -11.64 -23.25 11.77
CA ALA A 48 -12.68 -23.62 10.82
C ALA A 48 -14.10 -23.58 11.44
N GLU A 49 -14.25 -23.83 12.75
CA GLU A 49 -15.51 -23.61 13.46
C GLU A 49 -15.83 -22.11 13.69
N LEU A 50 -14.81 -21.27 13.89
CA LEU A 50 -14.98 -19.84 14.20
C LEU A 50 -15.13 -18.95 12.95
N LYS A 51 -14.52 -19.34 11.82
CA LYS A 51 -14.64 -18.70 10.50
C LYS A 51 -14.44 -19.77 9.40
N PRO A 52 -15.48 -20.56 9.07
CA PRO A 52 -15.38 -21.66 8.10
C PRO A 52 -14.92 -21.22 6.69
N ASP A 53 -15.10 -19.95 6.37
CA ASP A 53 -14.82 -19.39 5.04
C ASP A 53 -13.36 -18.96 4.83
N LEU A 54 -12.43 -19.16 5.78
CA LEU A 54 -11.02 -18.71 5.60
C LEU A 54 -9.98 -19.84 5.50
N PHE A 55 -10.23 -21.03 6.05
CA PHE A 55 -9.16 -22.02 6.28
C PHE A 55 -8.78 -22.86 5.05
N LEU A 56 -9.66 -22.97 4.06
CA LEU A 56 -9.39 -23.69 2.81
C LEU A 56 -8.76 -22.81 1.72
N TYR A 57 -8.60 -21.51 1.95
CA TYR A 57 -8.38 -20.54 0.87
C TYR A 57 -6.97 -20.53 0.30
N GLN A 58 -5.90 -20.72 1.07
CA GLN A 58 -4.54 -20.51 0.52
C GLN A 58 -4.16 -21.52 -0.59
N PRO A 59 -4.39 -22.84 -0.45
CA PRO A 59 -4.09 -23.78 -1.53
C PRO A 59 -5.14 -23.81 -2.65
N LEU A 60 -6.36 -23.28 -2.41
CA LEU A 60 -7.44 -23.25 -3.41
C LEU A 60 -7.51 -21.94 -4.21
N ALA A 61 -7.11 -20.80 -3.65
CA ALA A 61 -7.08 -19.50 -4.34
C ALA A 61 -6.06 -19.50 -5.49
N ASP A 62 -4.96 -20.26 -5.36
CA ASP A 62 -3.99 -20.49 -6.43
C ASP A 62 -4.52 -21.41 -7.55
N LEU A 63 -5.65 -22.11 -7.34
CA LEU A 63 -6.23 -23.10 -8.26
C LEU A 63 -7.59 -22.70 -8.85
N VAL A 64 -8.26 -21.68 -8.30
CA VAL A 64 -9.60 -21.24 -8.72
C VAL A 64 -9.58 -19.71 -8.94
N PRO A 65 -9.64 -19.23 -10.20
CA PRO A 65 -9.70 -17.80 -10.50
C PRO A 65 -10.96 -17.17 -9.88
N GLY A 66 -10.80 -16.08 -9.12
CA GLY A 66 -11.89 -15.34 -8.46
C GLY A 66 -12.05 -15.58 -6.95
N LEU A 67 -11.13 -16.28 -6.29
CA LEU A 67 -11.11 -16.42 -4.82
C LEU A 67 -10.20 -15.36 -4.18
N GLU A 68 -10.79 -14.34 -3.52
CA GLU A 68 -10.01 -13.30 -2.83
C GLU A 68 -9.29 -13.85 -1.58
N ALA A 69 -8.01 -13.52 -1.43
CA ALA A 69 -7.22 -13.86 -0.23
C ALA A 69 -7.52 -12.87 0.91
N PRO A 70 -7.56 -13.32 2.17
CA PRO A 70 -7.81 -12.43 3.30
C PRO A 70 -6.70 -11.38 3.45
N ASN A 71 -7.11 -10.15 3.80
CA ASN A 71 -6.25 -8.98 3.93
C ASN A 71 -5.11 -9.23 4.94
N GLN A 72 -3.85 -8.95 4.57
CA GLN A 72 -2.67 -9.31 5.37
C GLN A 72 -2.67 -8.67 6.78
N SER A 73 -3.30 -7.50 6.93
CA SER A 73 -3.44 -6.80 8.21
C SER A 73 -4.23 -7.60 9.25
N GLU A 74 -5.18 -8.45 8.82
CA GLU A 74 -5.95 -9.32 9.73
C GLU A 74 -5.14 -10.53 10.21
N LEU A 75 -4.13 -10.96 9.45
CA LEU A 75 -3.28 -12.12 9.76
C LEU A 75 -2.11 -11.77 10.69
N LEU A 76 -1.68 -10.50 10.72
CA LEU A 76 -0.50 -10.03 11.44
C LEU A 76 -0.51 -10.32 12.95
N PRO A 77 -1.60 -10.08 13.71
CA PRO A 77 -1.63 -10.38 15.14
C PRO A 77 -1.45 -11.87 15.45
N TYR A 78 -1.98 -12.73 14.59
CA TYR A 78 -1.92 -14.20 14.74
C TYR A 78 -0.56 -14.76 14.36
N GLN A 79 0.09 -14.18 13.36
CA GLN A 79 1.48 -14.49 13.03
C GLN A 79 2.44 -14.11 14.18
N ILE A 80 2.21 -12.95 14.81
CA ILE A 80 2.97 -12.55 16.01
C ILE A 80 2.72 -13.51 17.17
N ILE A 81 1.48 -13.90 17.43
CA ILE A 81 1.12 -14.84 18.50
C ILE A 81 1.71 -16.23 18.24
N SER A 82 1.64 -16.75 17.01
CA SER A 82 2.22 -18.06 16.67
C SER A 82 3.75 -18.06 16.75
N GLY A 83 4.42 -16.99 16.30
CA GLY A 83 5.87 -16.81 16.45
C GLY A 83 6.32 -16.76 17.91
N LEU A 84 5.56 -16.04 18.76
CA LEU A 84 5.80 -15.99 20.21
C LEU A 84 5.58 -17.36 20.87
N LEU A 85 4.50 -18.07 20.53
CA LEU A 85 4.20 -19.40 21.07
C LEU A 85 5.26 -20.44 20.69
N LEU A 86 5.78 -20.39 19.46
CA LEU A 86 6.90 -21.22 19.02
C LEU A 86 8.19 -20.88 19.80
N GLY A 87 8.48 -19.58 19.98
CA GLY A 87 9.61 -19.12 20.78
C GLY A 87 9.54 -19.59 22.24
N PHE A 88 8.38 -19.43 22.89
CA PHE A 88 8.14 -19.87 24.26
C PHE A 88 8.15 -21.40 24.40
N GLY A 89 7.58 -22.13 23.43
CA GLY A 89 7.61 -23.59 23.41
C GLY A 89 9.04 -24.14 23.40
N TRP A 90 9.93 -23.55 22.59
CA TRP A 90 11.34 -23.93 22.56
C TRP A 90 12.10 -23.58 23.85
N ILE A 91 11.79 -22.45 24.49
CA ILE A 91 12.36 -22.07 25.79
C ILE A 91 11.91 -23.06 26.88
N PHE A 92 10.64 -23.45 26.88
CA PHE A 92 10.05 -24.39 27.83
C PHE A 92 10.62 -25.81 27.67
N VAL A 93 10.79 -26.28 26.43
CA VAL A 93 11.45 -27.55 26.13
C VAL A 93 12.92 -27.51 26.55
N GLY A 94 13.61 -26.39 26.35
CA GLY A 94 15.00 -26.18 26.77
C GLY A 94 15.19 -26.19 28.29
N THR A 95 14.29 -25.55 29.04
CA THR A 95 14.37 -25.47 30.51
C THR A 95 14.03 -26.78 31.20
N ILE A 96 13.11 -27.57 30.64
CA ILE A 96 12.73 -28.89 31.21
C ILE A 96 13.77 -29.97 30.91
N ILE A 97 14.38 -29.98 29.71
CA ILE A 97 15.25 -31.08 29.27
C ILE A 97 16.69 -30.93 29.78
N ALA A 98 17.17 -29.71 30.05
CA ALA A 98 18.52 -29.49 30.56
C ALA A 98 18.66 -28.19 31.38
N PRO A 99 18.42 -28.22 32.71
CA PRO A 99 18.59 -27.06 33.57
C PRO A 99 20.07 -26.81 33.81
N SER A 100 20.76 -26.23 32.81
CA SER A 100 22.15 -25.78 32.96
C SER A 100 22.23 -24.29 32.63
N LYS A 101 22.99 -23.53 33.44
CA LYS A 101 23.21 -22.09 33.24
C LYS A 101 23.72 -21.72 31.84
N LYS A 102 24.25 -22.67 31.08
CA LYS A 102 24.74 -22.49 29.70
C LYS A 102 23.65 -22.62 28.63
N PHE A 103 22.51 -23.23 28.93
CA PHE A 103 21.36 -23.28 28.01
C PHE A 103 20.62 -21.93 27.97
N PHE A 104 20.60 -21.25 29.12
CA PHE A 104 19.95 -19.95 29.28
C PHE A 104 20.51 -18.88 28.32
N SER A 105 21.82 -18.86 28.05
CA SER A 105 22.40 -17.89 27.10
C SER A 105 22.02 -18.18 25.64
N SER A 106 21.84 -19.44 25.26
CA SER A 106 21.42 -19.81 23.90
C SER A 106 19.93 -19.56 23.68
N SER A 107 19.10 -19.78 24.71
CA SER A 107 17.67 -19.46 24.68
C SER A 107 17.40 -17.96 24.62
N VAL A 108 18.20 -17.13 25.31
CA VAL A 108 18.13 -15.67 25.23
C VAL A 108 18.56 -15.18 23.84
N LEU A 109 19.61 -15.75 23.25
CA LEU A 109 20.04 -15.39 21.90
C LEU A 109 18.96 -15.73 20.85
N PHE A 110 18.31 -16.89 20.98
CA PHE A 110 17.21 -17.33 20.11
C PHE A 110 15.97 -16.44 20.26
N LEU A 111 15.62 -16.06 21.50
CA LEU A 111 14.54 -15.09 21.76
C LEU A 111 14.86 -13.74 21.10
N LEU A 112 16.09 -13.24 21.23
CA LEU A 112 16.51 -11.99 20.60
C LEU A 112 16.49 -12.07 19.06
N THR A 113 16.88 -13.20 18.47
CA THR A 113 16.78 -13.39 17.01
C THR A 113 15.32 -13.46 16.56
N THR A 114 14.46 -14.12 17.33
CA THR A 114 13.02 -14.19 17.05
C THR A 114 12.36 -12.81 17.15
N ILE A 115 12.73 -12.00 18.15
CA ILE A 115 12.27 -10.61 18.29
C ILE A 115 12.76 -9.75 17.12
N LEU A 116 14.03 -9.89 16.71
CA LEU A 116 14.58 -9.17 15.54
C LEU A 116 13.86 -9.54 14.24
N ILE A 117 13.51 -10.82 14.06
CA ILE A 117 12.70 -11.30 12.92
C ILE A 117 11.32 -10.65 12.95
N ILE A 118 10.64 -10.67 14.10
CA ILE A 118 9.30 -10.07 14.25
C ILE A 118 9.36 -8.56 13.96
N VAL A 119 10.31 -7.83 14.53
CA VAL A 119 10.48 -6.39 14.30
C VAL A 119 10.76 -6.08 12.82
N TYR A 120 11.59 -6.89 12.16
CA TYR A 120 11.92 -6.68 10.75
C TYR A 120 10.76 -7.07 9.81
N SER A 121 10.02 -8.15 10.10
CA SER A 121 8.84 -8.56 9.33
C SER A 121 7.68 -7.58 9.46
N ILE A 122 7.55 -6.89 10.60
CA ILE A 122 6.62 -5.74 10.76
C ILE A 122 7.05 -4.55 9.88
N SER A 123 8.36 -4.42 9.61
CA SER A 123 8.92 -3.28 8.86
C SER A 123 8.88 -3.48 7.33
N SER A 124 8.64 -4.70 6.83
CA SER A 124 8.70 -5.04 5.39
C SER A 124 7.82 -6.27 5.08
N PRO A 125 6.50 -6.12 4.97
CA PRO A 125 5.55 -7.23 4.85
C PRO A 125 5.66 -8.05 3.55
N ASP A 126 6.18 -7.48 2.46
CA ASP A 126 6.20 -8.18 1.14
C ASP A 126 7.26 -9.28 1.01
N LEU A 127 8.06 -9.50 2.06
CA LEU A 127 9.23 -10.39 2.03
C LEU A 127 9.18 -11.48 3.12
N ILE A 128 8.03 -11.69 3.79
CA ILE A 128 7.89 -12.51 5.02
C ILE A 128 8.41 -13.95 4.84
N ALA A 129 8.08 -14.64 3.74
CA ALA A 129 8.53 -16.03 3.52
C ALA A 129 10.07 -16.17 3.33
N PRO A 130 10.74 -15.38 2.47
CA PRO A 130 12.19 -15.42 2.36
C PRO A 130 12.90 -14.88 3.61
N GLN A 131 12.31 -13.97 4.39
CA GLN A 131 12.91 -13.41 5.61
C GLN A 131 13.06 -14.44 6.73
N HIS A 132 12.03 -15.24 7.00
CA HIS A 132 12.12 -16.29 8.03
C HIS A 132 13.16 -17.34 7.67
N LEU A 133 13.27 -17.67 6.36
CA LEU A 133 14.31 -18.55 5.84
C LEU A 133 15.70 -17.91 5.97
N PHE A 134 15.84 -16.62 5.63
CA PHE A 134 17.09 -15.87 5.77
C PHE A 134 17.56 -15.79 7.21
N ALA A 135 16.66 -15.48 8.14
CA ALA A 135 16.98 -15.33 9.54
C ALA A 135 17.26 -16.68 10.21
N PHE A 136 16.56 -17.75 9.80
CA PHE A 136 16.89 -19.12 10.19
C PHE A 136 18.30 -19.52 9.72
N VAL A 137 18.64 -19.23 8.45
CA VAL A 137 19.97 -19.47 7.88
C VAL A 137 21.04 -18.65 8.60
N PHE A 138 20.78 -17.36 8.87
CA PHE A 138 21.69 -16.48 9.61
C PHE A 138 21.91 -16.95 11.04
N THR A 139 20.86 -17.43 11.71
CA THR A 139 20.94 -17.98 13.07
C THR A 139 21.79 -19.25 13.07
N ILE A 140 21.60 -20.13 12.08
CA ILE A 140 22.43 -21.32 11.92
C ILE A 140 23.89 -20.93 11.65
N LEU A 141 24.15 -20.00 10.73
CA LEU A 141 25.49 -19.48 10.44
C LEU A 141 26.15 -18.85 11.66
N ALA A 142 25.43 -18.04 12.43
CA ALA A 142 25.92 -17.43 13.66
C ALA A 142 26.31 -18.49 14.70
N VAL A 143 25.51 -19.55 14.85
CA VAL A 143 25.81 -20.69 15.72
C VAL A 143 27.05 -21.47 15.23
N ILE A 144 27.21 -21.65 13.92
CA ILE A 144 28.38 -22.28 13.30
C ILE A 144 29.65 -21.47 13.58
N ILE A 145 29.59 -20.15 13.41
CA ILE A 145 30.71 -19.22 13.62
C ILE A 145 31.07 -19.15 15.12
N ALA A 146 30.07 -19.09 16.01
CA ALA A 146 30.31 -18.97 17.45
C ALA A 146 30.85 -20.27 18.08
N TYR A 147 30.53 -21.45 17.53
CA TYR A 147 30.88 -22.75 18.12
C TYR A 147 31.49 -23.77 17.15
N PRO A 148 32.56 -23.41 16.41
CA PRO A 148 33.04 -24.18 15.27
C PRO A 148 33.48 -25.60 15.66
N LYS A 149 34.20 -25.76 16.77
CA LYS A 149 34.70 -27.08 17.22
C LYS A 149 33.57 -28.04 17.65
N LYS A 150 32.48 -27.53 18.22
CA LYS A 150 31.33 -28.34 18.66
C LYS A 150 30.46 -28.72 17.48
N VAL A 151 30.22 -27.78 16.57
CA VAL A 151 29.52 -28.03 15.31
C VAL A 151 30.28 -29.05 14.48
N LEU A 152 31.61 -28.94 14.36
CA LEU A 152 32.43 -29.92 13.63
C LEU A 152 32.30 -31.34 14.20
N LYS A 153 32.12 -31.46 15.53
CA LYS A 153 31.93 -32.75 16.20
C LYS A 153 30.53 -33.30 15.97
N LEU A 154 29.50 -32.45 16.01
CA LEU A 154 28.11 -32.78 15.66
C LEU A 154 27.97 -33.21 14.19
N MET A 155 28.68 -32.52 13.28
CA MET A 155 28.74 -32.82 11.85
C MET A 155 29.34 -34.19 11.51
N LYS A 156 30.02 -34.85 12.45
CA LYS A 156 30.54 -36.22 12.29
C LYS A 156 29.57 -37.30 12.79
N THR A 157 28.40 -36.91 13.29
CA THR A 157 27.36 -37.85 13.76
C THR A 157 26.29 -38.02 12.67
N PRO A 158 25.44 -39.06 12.73
CA PRO A 158 24.30 -39.19 11.81
C PRO A 158 23.37 -37.96 11.85
N PHE A 159 23.21 -37.32 13.02
CA PHE A 159 22.48 -36.05 13.14
C PHE A 159 23.15 -34.90 12.36
N GLY A 160 24.47 -34.95 12.22
CA GLY A 160 25.24 -34.02 11.40
C GLY A 160 24.94 -34.11 9.90
N GLU A 161 24.55 -35.28 9.39
CA GLU A 161 24.14 -35.44 8.00
C GLU A 161 22.82 -34.70 7.72
N TYR A 162 21.87 -34.74 8.65
CA TYR A 162 20.62 -33.97 8.56
C TYR A 162 20.86 -32.46 8.55
N ILE A 163 21.77 -31.95 9.40
CA ILE A 163 22.13 -30.53 9.41
C ILE A 163 22.74 -30.11 8.07
N ARG A 164 23.62 -30.93 7.49
CA ARG A 164 24.22 -30.66 6.17
C ARG A 164 23.18 -30.65 5.07
N LEU A 165 22.28 -31.63 5.04
CA LEU A 165 21.19 -31.70 4.05
C LEU A 165 20.24 -30.50 4.18
N SER A 166 19.87 -30.12 5.40
CA SER A 166 19.03 -28.94 5.65
C SER A 166 19.72 -27.64 5.22
N LEU A 167 21.02 -27.48 5.47
CA LEU A 167 21.78 -26.32 4.98
C LEU A 167 21.87 -26.28 3.46
N ILE A 168 22.13 -27.42 2.81
CA ILE A 168 22.18 -27.52 1.34
C ILE A 168 20.81 -27.18 0.77
N LEU A 169 19.73 -27.79 1.29
CA LEU A 169 18.38 -27.54 0.82
C LEU A 169 17.98 -26.07 1.01
N SER A 170 18.25 -25.49 2.19
CA SER A 170 17.95 -24.08 2.44
C SER A 170 18.76 -23.14 1.53
N THR A 171 20.02 -23.47 1.25
CA THR A 171 20.86 -22.68 0.34
C THR A 171 20.33 -22.78 -1.09
N VAL A 172 19.98 -23.99 -1.56
CA VAL A 172 19.39 -24.20 -2.89
C VAL A 172 18.05 -23.48 -3.01
N THR A 173 17.19 -23.53 -1.99
CA THR A 173 15.91 -22.82 -1.98
C THR A 173 16.11 -21.31 -1.99
N MET A 174 17.02 -20.76 -1.17
CA MET A 174 17.31 -19.32 -1.20
C MET A 174 17.89 -18.85 -2.53
N PHE A 175 18.83 -19.62 -3.11
CA PHE A 175 19.36 -19.30 -4.43
C PHE A 175 18.27 -19.41 -5.52
N GLY A 176 17.42 -20.43 -5.45
CA GLY A 176 16.28 -20.61 -6.35
C GLY A 176 15.32 -19.43 -6.29
N LEU A 177 14.88 -19.04 -5.09
CA LEU A 177 14.03 -17.87 -4.86
C LEU A 177 14.70 -16.57 -5.32
N PHE A 178 15.99 -16.38 -5.04
CA PHE A 178 16.75 -15.22 -5.49
C PHE A 178 16.80 -15.12 -7.02
N PHE A 179 17.11 -16.22 -7.72
CA PHE A 179 17.14 -16.25 -9.17
C PHE A 179 15.75 -16.09 -9.79
N TYR A 180 14.72 -16.68 -9.17
CA TYR A 180 13.32 -16.51 -9.57
C TYR A 180 12.90 -15.04 -9.46
N ASN A 181 13.08 -14.42 -8.29
CA ASN A 181 12.76 -13.01 -8.05
C ASN A 181 13.55 -12.09 -8.99
N LYS A 182 14.85 -12.35 -9.20
CA LYS A 182 15.67 -11.58 -10.13
C LYS A 182 15.17 -11.68 -11.58
N LYS A 183 14.72 -12.86 -12.01
CA LYS A 183 14.16 -13.07 -13.35
C LYS A 183 12.82 -12.34 -13.49
N SER A 184 11.96 -12.44 -12.47
CA SER A 184 10.66 -11.76 -12.41
C SER A 184 10.84 -10.24 -12.48
N MET A 185 11.67 -9.67 -11.61
CA MET A 185 11.98 -8.24 -11.59
C MET A 185 12.50 -7.73 -12.94
N LYS A 186 13.36 -8.51 -13.61
CA LYS A 186 13.87 -8.12 -14.94
C LYS A 186 12.78 -8.12 -16.00
N LEU A 187 11.83 -9.06 -15.93
CA LEU A 187 10.70 -9.14 -16.85
C LEU A 187 9.77 -7.93 -16.63
N ASN A 188 9.33 -7.69 -15.40
CA ASN A 188 8.47 -6.55 -15.05
C ASN A 188 9.12 -5.22 -15.44
N TRP A 189 10.42 -5.04 -15.14
CA TRP A 189 11.15 -3.84 -15.57
C TRP A 189 11.14 -3.63 -17.08
N THR A 190 11.20 -4.71 -17.87
CA THR A 190 11.16 -4.62 -19.33
C THR A 190 9.77 -4.26 -19.83
N ILE A 191 8.72 -4.81 -19.22
CA ILE A 191 7.32 -4.52 -19.53
C ILE A 191 7.01 -3.06 -19.18
N ASN A 192 7.28 -2.62 -17.95
CA ASN A 192 6.97 -1.28 -17.48
C ASN A 192 7.69 -0.21 -18.30
N LYS A 193 8.98 -0.45 -18.65
CA LYS A 193 9.73 0.46 -19.52
C LYS A 193 9.11 0.61 -20.92
N LYS A 194 8.50 -0.45 -21.44
CA LYS A 194 7.78 -0.38 -22.73
C LYS A 194 6.50 0.44 -22.58
N MET A 195 5.74 0.25 -21.50
CA MET A 195 4.54 1.03 -21.21
C MET A 195 4.85 2.52 -21.01
N GLU A 196 5.85 2.87 -20.20
CA GLU A 196 6.31 4.25 -20.03
C GLU A 196 6.75 4.92 -21.35
N GLN A 197 7.28 4.13 -22.29
CA GLN A 197 7.65 4.63 -23.60
C GLN A 197 6.41 4.87 -24.48
N GLU A 198 5.39 4.02 -24.37
CA GLU A 198 4.10 4.23 -25.04
C GLU A 198 3.38 5.47 -24.47
N GLU A 199 3.35 5.65 -23.15
CA GLU A 199 2.81 6.86 -22.51
C GLU A 199 3.48 8.14 -23.04
N LYS A 200 4.81 8.16 -23.13
CA LYS A 200 5.53 9.32 -23.69
C LYS A 200 5.24 9.59 -25.17
N MET A 201 4.79 8.57 -25.90
CA MET A 201 4.43 8.67 -27.31
C MET A 201 2.99 9.17 -27.48
N TYR A 202 2.12 8.92 -26.50
CA TYR A 202 0.68 9.13 -26.57
C TYR A 202 0.20 9.86 -25.30
N PRO A 203 -0.02 11.19 -25.36
CA PRO A 203 -0.36 12.00 -24.19
C PRO A 203 -1.76 11.70 -23.60
N ASP A 204 -2.58 10.94 -24.32
CA ASP A 204 -3.91 10.46 -23.95
C ASP A 204 -3.90 9.19 -23.08
N ARG A 205 -2.71 8.75 -22.66
CA ARG A 205 -2.51 7.50 -21.94
C ARG A 205 -1.70 7.70 -20.67
N VAL A 206 -1.87 6.78 -19.73
CA VAL A 206 -1.06 6.74 -18.50
C VAL A 206 -0.72 5.29 -18.17
N ALA A 207 0.56 5.03 -17.86
CA ALA A 207 1.02 3.74 -17.37
C ALA A 207 1.08 3.75 -15.83
N LEU A 208 0.41 2.79 -15.18
CA LEU A 208 0.29 2.73 -13.73
C LEU A 208 0.02 1.29 -13.25
N ASP A 209 0.27 1.00 -11.97
CA ASP A 209 0.02 -0.31 -11.34
C ASP A 209 -1.29 -0.27 -10.53
N MET A 210 -2.43 -0.50 -11.19
CA MET A 210 -3.75 -0.42 -10.56
C MET A 210 -4.13 -1.63 -9.73
N ASN A 211 -3.43 -2.76 -9.89
CA ASN A 211 -3.73 -4.02 -9.20
C ASN A 211 -2.73 -4.32 -8.05
N GLY A 212 -1.59 -3.62 -7.98
CA GLY A 212 -0.56 -3.73 -6.96
C GLY A 212 0.45 -4.88 -7.17
N ASP A 213 0.55 -5.46 -8.38
CA ASP A 213 1.42 -6.60 -8.69
C ASP A 213 2.83 -6.20 -9.19
N GLY A 214 3.07 -4.90 -9.37
CA GLY A 214 4.32 -4.32 -9.85
C GLY A 214 4.47 -4.31 -11.37
N ILE A 215 3.42 -4.62 -12.13
CA ILE A 215 3.36 -4.57 -13.59
C ILE A 215 2.42 -3.44 -14.00
N TYR A 216 2.90 -2.54 -14.85
CA TYR A 216 2.08 -1.42 -15.29
C TYR A 216 1.01 -1.86 -16.30
N GLU A 217 -0.22 -1.45 -16.05
CA GLU A 217 -1.30 -1.39 -17.00
C GLU A 217 -1.31 -0.06 -17.76
N MET A 218 -2.01 -0.04 -18.89
CA MET A 218 -2.19 1.16 -19.72
C MET A 218 -3.65 1.62 -19.65
N LEU A 219 -3.89 2.79 -19.04
CA LEU A 219 -5.18 3.44 -19.13
C LEU A 219 -5.24 4.31 -20.39
N VAL A 220 -6.31 4.18 -21.16
CA VAL A 220 -6.54 4.95 -22.39
C VAL A 220 -7.82 5.76 -22.25
N ASN A 221 -7.74 7.05 -22.56
CA ASN A 221 -8.92 7.89 -22.74
C ASN A 221 -9.32 7.92 -24.23
N PRO A 222 -10.42 7.25 -24.64
CA PRO A 222 -10.80 7.16 -26.05
C PRO A 222 -11.27 8.51 -26.63
N VAL A 223 -11.57 9.53 -25.81
CA VAL A 223 -11.90 10.88 -26.31
C VAL A 223 -10.68 11.57 -26.93
N MET A 224 -9.47 11.17 -26.52
CA MET A 224 -8.21 11.78 -26.98
C MET A 224 -7.38 10.87 -27.90
N ALA A 225 -7.85 9.65 -28.14
CA ALA A 225 -7.19 8.69 -29.01
C ALA A 225 -7.75 8.78 -30.44
N ASP A 226 -7.07 9.50 -31.34
CA ASP A 226 -7.45 9.62 -32.75
C ASP A 226 -7.42 8.27 -33.52
N ASP A 227 -6.73 7.25 -32.97
CA ASP A 227 -6.31 6.04 -33.69
C ASP A 227 -6.98 4.73 -33.24
N TYR A 228 -7.92 4.75 -32.28
CA TYR A 228 -8.57 3.51 -31.79
C TYR A 228 -9.88 3.21 -32.55
N GLU A 229 -9.77 2.46 -33.65
CA GLU A 229 -10.90 2.00 -34.48
C GLU A 229 -11.94 1.14 -33.71
N GLU A 230 -11.60 0.60 -32.54
CA GLU A 230 -12.51 -0.19 -31.69
C GLU A 230 -13.49 0.64 -30.84
N ALA A 231 -13.40 1.98 -30.85
CA ALA A 231 -14.39 2.85 -30.20
C ALA A 231 -15.74 2.91 -30.95
N THR A 232 -15.94 2.06 -31.96
CA THR A 232 -17.05 2.13 -32.91
C THR A 232 -18.35 1.45 -32.47
N ASP A 233 -18.37 0.66 -31.39
CA ASP A 233 -19.58 -0.10 -30.98
C ASP A 233 -20.22 0.33 -29.65
N SER A 234 -19.59 1.20 -28.85
CA SER A 234 -20.23 1.77 -27.65
C SER A 234 -20.37 3.28 -27.80
N ALA A 235 -21.60 3.76 -27.95
CA ALA A 235 -21.97 5.17 -28.16
C ALA A 235 -21.58 6.14 -27.01
N LYS A 236 -20.73 5.72 -26.06
CA LYS A 236 -20.17 6.56 -25.00
C LYS A 236 -18.69 6.20 -24.77
N PRO A 237 -17.78 7.19 -24.78
CA PRO A 237 -16.36 6.95 -24.52
C PRO A 237 -16.14 6.56 -23.05
N HIS A 238 -15.82 5.30 -22.80
CA HIS A 238 -15.45 4.78 -21.48
C HIS A 238 -13.93 4.76 -21.32
N LEU A 239 -13.42 5.17 -20.15
CA LEU A 239 -12.02 4.93 -19.84
C LEU A 239 -11.80 3.43 -19.77
N THR A 240 -10.73 2.96 -20.40
CA THR A 240 -10.45 1.53 -20.52
C THR A 240 -9.01 1.25 -20.10
N LEU A 241 -8.86 0.27 -19.20
CA LEU A 241 -7.58 -0.21 -18.70
C LEU A 241 -7.17 -1.47 -19.47
N TYR A 242 -5.95 -1.49 -19.96
CA TYR A 242 -5.39 -2.58 -20.75
C TYR A 242 -4.17 -3.21 -20.07
N ASP A 243 -4.02 -4.52 -20.21
CA ASP A 243 -2.80 -5.22 -19.80
C ASP A 243 -1.65 -4.99 -20.79
N SER A 244 -0.48 -5.57 -20.50
CA SER A 244 0.71 -5.52 -21.36
C SER A 244 0.57 -6.20 -22.73
N GLU A 245 -0.44 -7.05 -22.89
CA GLU A 245 -0.81 -7.75 -24.12
C GLU A 245 -1.93 -7.02 -24.89
N LYS A 246 -2.44 -5.90 -24.37
CA LYS A 246 -3.57 -5.10 -24.86
C LYS A 246 -4.94 -5.78 -24.70
N ASN A 247 -5.07 -6.73 -23.79
CA ASN A 247 -6.39 -7.20 -23.37
C ASN A 247 -7.01 -6.18 -22.40
N ILE A 248 -8.32 -6.02 -22.49
CA ILE A 248 -9.06 -5.15 -21.57
C ILE A 248 -9.15 -5.83 -20.21
N ILE A 249 -8.71 -5.12 -19.17
CA ILE A 249 -8.83 -5.55 -17.78
C ILE A 249 -10.07 -4.94 -17.14
N ALA A 250 -10.29 -3.63 -17.37
CA ALA A 250 -11.37 -2.91 -16.72
C ALA A 250 -11.88 -1.73 -17.54
N ARG A 251 -13.11 -1.29 -17.24
CA ARG A 251 -13.75 -0.11 -17.84
C ARG A 251 -14.47 0.73 -16.79
N THR A 252 -14.67 2.01 -17.07
CA THR A 252 -15.65 2.78 -16.28
C THR A 252 -17.05 2.22 -16.48
N PRO A 253 -17.88 2.15 -15.42
CA PRO A 253 -19.21 1.56 -15.53
C PRO A 253 -20.16 2.44 -16.36
N GLU A 254 -21.22 1.85 -16.93
CA GLU A 254 -22.15 2.57 -17.82
C GLU A 254 -22.80 3.81 -17.17
N TRP A 255 -23.08 3.74 -15.86
CA TRP A 255 -23.67 4.84 -15.10
C TRP A 255 -22.72 6.04 -14.94
N PHE A 256 -21.41 5.83 -15.12
CA PHE A 256 -20.41 6.89 -15.16
C PHE A 256 -20.59 7.79 -16.39
N GLY A 257 -21.31 7.31 -17.41
CA GLY A 257 -21.53 8.03 -18.65
C GLY A 257 -20.25 8.16 -19.48
N SER A 258 -20.20 9.22 -20.28
CA SER A 258 -18.99 9.58 -21.02
C SER A 258 -17.93 10.09 -20.04
N ALA A 259 -16.71 9.59 -20.15
CA ALA A 259 -15.61 10.12 -19.38
C ALA A 259 -15.50 11.65 -19.59
N PRO A 260 -15.25 12.44 -18.53
CA PRO A 260 -15.07 13.87 -18.69
C PRO A 260 -13.86 14.13 -19.59
N ASN A 261 -13.91 15.23 -20.35
CA ASN A 261 -12.81 15.61 -21.22
C ASN A 261 -11.62 16.06 -20.35
N ALA A 262 -10.71 15.14 -20.08
CA ALA A 262 -9.61 15.33 -19.14
C ALA A 262 -8.62 16.35 -19.71
N SER A 263 -8.35 17.44 -19.00
CA SER A 263 -7.23 18.32 -19.32
C SER A 263 -5.88 17.69 -18.98
N HIS A 264 -5.87 16.77 -18.02
CA HIS A 264 -4.70 15.98 -17.65
C HIS A 264 -5.14 14.61 -17.13
N LEU A 265 -4.36 13.59 -17.50
CA LEU A 265 -4.49 12.24 -16.98
C LEU A 265 -3.18 11.88 -16.29
N GLY A 266 -3.26 11.56 -15.01
CA GLY A 266 -2.12 11.21 -14.18
C GLY A 266 -2.42 10.04 -13.26
N PHE A 267 -1.52 9.77 -12.33
CA PHE A 267 -1.72 8.76 -11.31
C PHE A 267 -1.16 9.21 -9.96
N VAL A 268 -1.70 8.61 -8.91
CA VAL A 268 -1.29 8.81 -7.53
C VAL A 268 -0.94 7.47 -6.95
N THR A 269 0.30 7.33 -6.48
CA THR A 269 0.71 6.16 -5.69
C THR A 269 0.44 6.45 -4.21
N PRO A 270 -0.63 5.87 -3.61
CA PRO A 270 -0.86 5.99 -2.18
C PRO A 270 0.31 5.38 -1.39
N PRO A 271 0.55 5.82 -0.15
CA PRO A 271 1.48 5.13 0.72
C PRO A 271 1.05 3.67 0.92
N ILE A 272 2.01 2.75 1.05
CA ILE A 272 1.77 1.30 1.22
C ILE A 272 0.81 0.98 2.38
N SER A 273 0.80 1.82 3.43
CA SER A 273 -0.14 1.69 4.55
C SER A 273 -1.62 1.93 4.19
N CYS A 274 -1.89 2.57 3.05
CA CYS A 274 -3.22 2.89 2.54
C CYS A 274 -3.65 1.95 1.42
N SER A 275 -2.76 1.68 0.46
CA SER A 275 -3.02 0.81 -0.70
C SER A 275 -1.69 0.45 -1.37
N LEU A 276 -1.62 -0.74 -1.97
CA LEU A 276 -0.53 -1.15 -2.86
C LEU A 276 -0.79 -0.71 -4.31
N ASN A 277 -2.01 -0.30 -4.62
CA ASN A 277 -2.50 0.02 -5.94
C ASN A 277 -2.40 1.52 -6.20
N ASP A 278 -1.98 1.89 -7.40
CA ASP A 278 -2.07 3.25 -7.92
C ASP A 278 -3.52 3.66 -8.21
N PHE A 279 -3.82 4.92 -7.97
CA PHE A 279 -5.10 5.54 -8.33
C PHE A 279 -4.92 6.41 -9.57
N VAL A 280 -5.90 6.38 -10.47
CA VAL A 280 -5.94 7.29 -11.61
C VAL A 280 -6.34 8.66 -11.08
N GLN A 281 -5.65 9.71 -11.53
CA GLN A 281 -6.07 11.10 -11.35
C GLN A 281 -6.53 11.66 -12.70
N ILE A 282 -7.73 12.23 -12.72
CA ILE A 282 -8.31 12.87 -13.89
C ILE A 282 -8.58 14.31 -13.53
N ASP A 283 -7.87 15.24 -14.15
CA ASP A 283 -8.17 16.66 -14.01
C ASP A 283 -9.01 17.13 -15.19
N VAL A 284 -10.05 17.89 -14.88
CA VAL A 284 -11.01 18.46 -15.83
C VAL A 284 -10.98 19.98 -15.67
N ILE A 285 -10.97 20.71 -16.78
CA ILE A 285 -11.10 22.18 -16.74
C ILE A 285 -12.55 22.52 -16.40
N ALA A 286 -12.74 23.20 -15.27
CA ALA A 286 -14.02 23.81 -14.89
C ALA A 286 -14.09 25.28 -15.33
N GLY A 287 -12.96 25.98 -15.34
CA GLY A 287 -12.88 27.40 -15.73
C GLY A 287 -11.44 27.85 -16.00
N PRO A 288 -11.21 29.14 -16.34
CA PRO A 288 -9.90 29.64 -16.77
C PRO A 288 -8.73 29.36 -15.80
N HIS A 289 -9.04 29.28 -14.52
CA HIS A 289 -8.09 28.98 -13.44
C HIS A 289 -8.58 27.87 -12.52
N GLN A 290 -9.56 27.09 -12.96
CA GLN A 290 -10.30 26.18 -12.11
C GLN A 290 -10.30 24.78 -12.69
N THR A 291 -9.98 23.82 -11.84
CA THR A 291 -9.98 22.40 -12.17
C THR A 291 -10.87 21.65 -11.21
N GLU A 292 -11.54 20.64 -11.73
CA GLU A 292 -12.12 19.58 -10.93
C GLU A 292 -11.35 18.30 -11.18
N THR A 293 -10.95 17.64 -10.10
CA THR A 293 -10.16 16.42 -10.15
C THR A 293 -11.02 15.27 -9.66
N MET A 294 -10.90 14.12 -10.32
CA MET A 294 -11.50 12.86 -9.91
C MET A 294 -10.41 11.81 -9.73
N PHE A 295 -10.58 10.95 -8.73
CA PHE A 295 -9.73 9.78 -8.55
C PHE A 295 -10.49 8.51 -8.89
N LEU A 296 -9.87 7.58 -9.62
CA LEU A 296 -10.44 6.25 -9.87
C LEU A 296 -9.55 5.16 -9.27
N LYS A 297 -10.18 4.11 -8.77
CA LYS A 297 -9.53 2.87 -8.36
C LYS A 297 -10.07 1.69 -9.16
N LEU A 298 -9.24 0.66 -9.30
CA LEU A 298 -9.66 -0.62 -9.81
C LEU A 298 -10.38 -1.38 -8.69
N LYS A 299 -11.57 -1.88 -8.99
CA LYS A 299 -12.27 -2.85 -8.16
C LYS A 299 -12.89 -3.89 -9.08
N ASP A 300 -12.47 -5.14 -8.93
CA ASP A 300 -12.83 -6.22 -9.84
C ASP A 300 -12.45 -5.85 -11.28
N ASP A 301 -13.42 -5.86 -12.20
CA ASP A 301 -13.29 -5.48 -13.61
C ASP A 301 -13.75 -4.03 -13.89
N LEU A 302 -13.91 -3.20 -12.86
CA LEU A 302 -14.44 -1.84 -12.96
C LEU A 302 -13.47 -0.77 -12.46
N LEU A 303 -13.43 0.34 -13.20
CA LEU A 303 -12.81 1.59 -12.76
C LEU A 303 -13.86 2.44 -12.03
N LEU A 304 -13.77 2.51 -10.71
CA LEU A 304 -14.75 3.18 -9.86
C LEU A 304 -14.19 4.49 -9.27
N PRO A 305 -15.00 5.56 -9.19
CA PRO A 305 -14.57 6.79 -8.57
C PRO A 305 -14.38 6.64 -7.06
N ILE A 306 -13.37 7.31 -6.53
CA ILE A 306 -13.14 7.47 -5.09
C ILE A 306 -13.80 8.78 -4.67
N CYS A 307 -14.86 8.66 -3.86
CA CYS A 307 -15.72 9.80 -3.55
C CYS A 307 -15.39 10.42 -2.19
N LYS A 308 -16.03 11.56 -1.89
CA LYS A 308 -15.93 12.26 -0.60
C LYS A 308 -16.90 11.74 0.47
N VAL A 309 -17.85 10.89 0.04
CA VAL A 309 -18.95 10.36 0.84
C VAL A 309 -19.15 8.88 0.53
N GLU A 310 -19.62 8.10 1.52
CA GLU A 310 -19.77 6.64 1.40
C GLU A 310 -20.85 6.22 0.40
N ASN A 311 -21.91 7.01 0.26
CA ASN A 311 -23.05 6.74 -0.63
C ASN A 311 -23.25 7.91 -1.60
N PRO A 312 -22.40 8.02 -2.64
CA PRO A 312 -22.49 9.13 -3.59
C PRO A 312 -23.82 9.06 -4.35
N LYS A 313 -24.49 10.22 -4.48
CA LYS A 313 -25.75 10.34 -5.22
C LYS A 313 -25.52 10.76 -6.67
N ASN A 314 -24.42 11.45 -6.93
CA ASN A 314 -24.00 11.91 -8.24
C ASN A 314 -22.47 11.90 -8.34
N ILE A 315 -21.94 12.25 -9.50
CA ILE A 315 -20.50 12.27 -9.75
C ILE A 315 -19.80 13.42 -9.01
N ASP A 316 -20.52 14.49 -8.68
CA ASP A 316 -20.00 15.68 -7.99
C ASP A 316 -19.56 15.37 -6.56
N ASP A 317 -20.15 14.34 -5.96
CA ASP A 317 -19.71 13.76 -4.69
C ASP A 317 -18.30 13.16 -4.77
N CYS A 318 -17.75 13.01 -5.97
CA CYS A 318 -16.43 12.44 -6.24
C CYS A 318 -15.46 13.43 -6.91
N LEU A 319 -15.89 14.68 -7.14
CA LEU A 319 -15.06 15.75 -7.72
C LEU A 319 -14.43 16.65 -6.65
N PHE A 320 -13.13 16.92 -6.77
CA PHE A 320 -12.36 17.80 -5.91
C PHE A 320 -12.05 19.09 -6.65
N TYR A 321 -12.47 20.22 -6.11
CA TYR A 321 -12.32 21.51 -6.78
C TYR A 321 -11.03 22.21 -6.38
N ASN A 322 -10.35 22.79 -7.35
CA ASN A 322 -9.15 23.58 -7.13
C ASN A 322 -9.20 24.84 -8.00
N SER A 323 -8.90 26.00 -7.43
CA SER A 323 -8.75 27.25 -8.21
C SER A 323 -7.35 27.86 -8.11
N SER A 324 -6.43 27.15 -7.47
CA SER A 324 -5.06 27.60 -7.21
C SER A 324 -4.06 26.50 -7.54
N GLY A 325 -3.35 26.65 -8.66
CA GLY A 325 -2.28 25.75 -9.09
C GLY A 325 -2.73 24.30 -9.28
N GLU A 326 -1.83 23.36 -8.99
CA GLU A 326 -2.14 21.91 -8.96
C GLU A 326 -2.85 21.54 -7.65
N LEU A 327 -3.75 20.55 -7.73
CA LEU A 327 -4.42 19.97 -6.57
C LEU A 327 -3.37 19.43 -5.58
N GLY A 328 -3.55 19.70 -4.29
CA GLY A 328 -2.65 19.17 -3.27
C GLY A 328 -2.90 17.70 -3.01
N VAL A 329 -2.24 16.81 -3.76
CA VAL A 329 -2.19 15.39 -3.42
C VAL A 329 -0.94 15.14 -2.58
N GLU A 330 -1.12 14.96 -1.28
CA GLU A 330 -0.02 14.84 -0.33
C GLU A 330 0.04 13.40 0.19
N GLY A 331 0.80 12.55 -0.50
CA GLY A 331 1.12 11.20 -0.06
C GLY A 331 2.21 11.20 1.01
N GLY A 332 1.86 10.83 2.24
CA GLY A 332 2.83 10.67 3.33
C GLY A 332 3.28 11.96 4.03
N LEU A 333 2.84 13.13 3.57
CA LEU A 333 3.25 14.44 4.09
C LEU A 333 2.25 15.07 5.07
N LEU A 334 0.99 14.61 5.07
CA LEU A 334 -0.03 14.97 6.06
C LEU A 334 0.13 14.24 7.41
N GLY A 335 1.26 13.55 7.59
CA GLY A 335 1.62 12.80 8.78
C GLY A 335 2.76 13.44 9.56
N GLY A 336 2.76 14.76 9.74
CA GLY A 336 3.61 15.41 10.72
C GLY A 336 3.26 14.91 12.13
N LEU A 337 4.18 14.18 12.77
CA LEU A 337 4.14 13.74 14.18
C LEU A 337 3.27 12.52 14.53
N GLY A 338 3.14 11.53 13.63
CA GLY A 338 2.48 10.28 14.03
C GLY A 338 2.38 9.19 12.98
N GLY A 339 3.46 8.85 12.27
CA GLY A 339 3.69 7.51 11.69
C GLY A 339 2.64 6.87 10.78
N ASN A 340 1.59 7.58 10.36
CA ASN A 340 0.42 6.96 9.76
C ASN A 340 0.29 7.19 8.25
N ASN A 341 1.33 7.71 7.57
CA ASN A 341 1.48 7.74 6.11
C ASN A 341 0.14 7.72 5.35
N LYS A 342 -0.69 8.75 5.55
CA LYS A 342 -2.01 8.82 4.95
C LYS A 342 -1.92 9.53 3.61
N LEU A 343 -2.74 9.10 2.65
CA LEU A 343 -3.00 9.87 1.44
C LEU A 343 -4.07 10.92 1.76
N GLY A 344 -3.83 12.17 1.40
CA GLY A 344 -4.86 13.19 1.50
C GLY A 344 -4.86 14.15 0.32
N VAL A 345 -6.02 14.78 0.15
CA VAL A 345 -6.34 15.72 -0.91
C VAL A 345 -6.68 17.05 -0.29
N VAL A 346 -6.08 18.13 -0.80
CA VAL A 346 -6.34 19.50 -0.36
C VAL A 346 -6.92 20.29 -1.52
N GLU A 347 -8.15 20.77 -1.36
CA GLU A 347 -8.75 21.76 -2.26
C GLU A 347 -8.12 23.12 -1.94
N TYR A 348 -7.34 23.68 -2.86
CA TYR A 348 -6.79 25.02 -2.72
C TYR A 348 -7.61 26.03 -3.53
N VAL A 349 -7.80 27.20 -2.94
CA VAL A 349 -8.39 28.34 -3.64
C VAL A 349 -7.52 29.57 -3.48
N ASP A 350 -7.46 30.40 -4.52
CA ASP A 350 -6.82 31.70 -4.43
C ASP A 350 -7.79 32.68 -3.78
N GLU A 351 -7.32 33.44 -2.79
CA GLU A 351 -8.06 34.59 -2.26
C GLU A 351 -7.98 35.74 -3.27
N TYR A 352 -9.13 36.26 -3.67
CA TYR A 352 -9.21 37.46 -4.50
C TYR A 352 -9.64 38.63 -3.62
N PRO A 353 -8.82 39.71 -3.53
CA PRO A 353 -9.18 40.91 -2.78
C PRO A 353 -10.54 41.47 -3.22
N PRO A 354 -11.27 42.15 -2.32
CA PRO A 354 -12.55 42.78 -2.66
C PRO A 354 -12.42 43.94 -3.65
N ASP A 355 -11.20 44.47 -3.81
CA ASP A 355 -10.88 45.55 -4.74
C ASP A 355 -11.06 45.10 -6.18
N LYS A 356 -12.26 45.34 -6.71
CA LYS A 356 -12.60 45.13 -8.12
C LYS A 356 -11.96 46.21 -8.97
N LYS A 357 -11.33 45.81 -10.08
CA LYS A 357 -11.00 46.77 -11.13
C LYS A 357 -12.17 46.86 -12.09
N GLU A 358 -12.45 48.07 -12.57
CA GLU A 358 -13.41 48.27 -13.66
C GLU A 358 -12.88 47.57 -14.92
N LEU A 359 -13.77 46.86 -15.60
CA LEU A 359 -13.49 46.30 -16.92
C LEU A 359 -13.79 47.36 -17.97
N GLY A 360 -13.12 47.27 -19.13
CA GLY A 360 -13.49 48.10 -20.28
C GLY A 360 -14.85 47.70 -20.83
N ASP A 361 -15.60 48.67 -21.38
CA ASP A 361 -16.91 48.45 -22.00
C ASP A 361 -16.86 47.35 -23.08
N ASP A 362 -15.75 47.21 -23.79
CA ASP A 362 -15.52 46.17 -24.79
C ASP A 362 -15.49 44.76 -24.18
N ILE A 363 -14.86 44.59 -23.02
CA ILE A 363 -14.80 43.32 -22.29
C ILE A 363 -16.18 42.99 -21.69
N GLU A 364 -16.86 43.97 -21.09
CA GLU A 364 -18.18 43.73 -20.51
C GLU A 364 -19.23 43.37 -21.58
N ASN A 365 -19.16 44.02 -22.75
CA ASN A 365 -20.00 43.66 -23.89
C ASN A 365 -19.70 42.23 -24.39
N MET A 366 -18.42 41.86 -24.49
CA MET A 366 -18.02 40.51 -24.89
C MET A 366 -18.52 39.45 -23.90
N ILE A 367 -18.38 39.71 -22.59
CA ILE A 367 -18.92 38.82 -21.55
C ILE A 367 -20.44 38.73 -21.64
N SER A 368 -21.12 39.86 -21.89
CA SER A 368 -22.57 39.89 -22.05
C SER A 368 -23.06 39.10 -23.26
N GLU A 369 -22.33 39.17 -24.38
CA GLU A 369 -22.61 38.39 -25.58
C GLU A 369 -22.42 36.88 -25.37
N VAL A 370 -21.36 36.48 -24.65
CA VAL A 370 -21.03 35.06 -24.42
C VAL A 370 -21.93 34.42 -23.36
N PHE A 371 -22.12 35.08 -22.22
CA PHE A 371 -22.77 34.51 -21.05
C PHE A 371 -24.25 34.89 -20.90
N GLY A 372 -24.76 35.83 -21.70
CA GLY A 372 -26.19 36.17 -21.75
C GLY A 372 -26.78 36.50 -20.39
N ASN A 373 -27.65 35.62 -19.87
CA ASN A 373 -28.33 35.83 -18.58
C ASN A 373 -27.36 35.80 -17.39
N ASP A 374 -26.24 35.08 -17.51
CA ASP A 374 -25.26 34.89 -16.44
C ASP A 374 -24.14 35.94 -16.48
N ALA A 375 -24.22 36.86 -17.45
CA ALA A 375 -23.24 37.92 -17.67
C ALA A 375 -22.98 38.79 -16.43
N THR A 376 -24.00 39.04 -15.61
CA THR A 376 -23.83 39.85 -14.39
C THR A 376 -22.89 39.17 -13.39
N GLU A 377 -22.91 37.85 -13.30
CA GLU A 377 -22.03 37.09 -12.41
C GLU A 377 -20.65 36.92 -13.04
N ALA A 378 -20.60 36.62 -14.34
CA ALA A 378 -19.35 36.55 -15.10
C ALA A 378 -18.54 37.86 -15.05
N ILE A 379 -19.20 39.02 -15.17
CA ILE A 379 -18.56 40.34 -15.03
C ILE A 379 -18.00 40.52 -13.62
N LYS A 380 -18.75 40.16 -12.57
CA LYS A 380 -18.26 40.25 -11.18
C LYS A 380 -17.04 39.36 -10.95
N ILE A 381 -17.02 38.17 -11.55
CA ILE A 381 -15.89 37.24 -11.52
C ILE A 381 -14.69 37.89 -12.21
N ALA A 382 -14.84 38.28 -13.47
CA ALA A 382 -13.77 38.90 -14.25
C ALA A 382 -13.19 40.16 -13.57
N GLN A 383 -14.04 41.05 -13.04
CA GLN A 383 -13.62 42.25 -12.31
C GLN A 383 -12.71 41.94 -11.11
N ARG A 384 -12.92 40.82 -10.41
CA ARG A 384 -12.09 40.40 -9.27
C ARG A 384 -10.84 39.64 -9.71
N GLU A 385 -10.93 38.82 -10.76
CA GLU A 385 -9.79 38.07 -11.28
C GLU A 385 -8.74 38.97 -11.98
N THR A 386 -9.11 40.17 -12.42
CA THR A 386 -8.15 41.19 -12.89
C THR A 386 -7.33 41.85 -11.76
N GLY A 387 -7.71 41.62 -10.50
CA GLY A 387 -6.93 42.00 -9.33
C GLY A 387 -5.70 41.12 -9.14
N ASP A 388 -4.83 41.51 -8.21
CA ASP A 388 -3.73 40.64 -7.80
C ASP A 388 -4.27 39.50 -6.93
N LYS A 389 -3.77 38.28 -7.14
CA LYS A 389 -4.08 37.13 -6.29
C LYS A 389 -3.48 37.33 -4.90
N GLY A 390 -4.30 37.11 -3.88
CA GLY A 390 -3.94 37.21 -2.47
C GLY A 390 -3.30 35.94 -1.93
N SER A 391 -3.72 35.53 -0.74
CA SER A 391 -3.24 34.31 -0.09
C SER A 391 -3.76 33.05 -0.79
N ARG A 392 -2.98 31.97 -0.73
CA ARG A 392 -3.48 30.63 -1.06
C ARG A 392 -4.26 30.13 0.14
N VAL A 393 -5.44 29.57 -0.08
CA VAL A 393 -6.31 29.10 0.99
C VAL A 393 -6.44 27.59 0.89
N ALA A 394 -6.15 26.87 1.97
CA ALA A 394 -6.63 25.50 2.12
C ALA A 394 -8.13 25.56 2.42
N TRP A 395 -8.95 25.26 1.42
CA TRP A 395 -10.40 25.37 1.52
C TRP A 395 -11.00 24.16 2.23
N SER A 396 -10.51 22.97 1.89
CA SER A 396 -10.94 21.70 2.46
C SER A 396 -9.79 20.70 2.40
N ILE A 397 -9.69 19.85 3.44
CA ILE A 397 -8.70 18.79 3.54
C ILE A 397 -9.45 17.48 3.68
N TYR A 398 -9.12 16.51 2.84
CA TYR A 398 -9.70 15.18 2.84
C TYR A 398 -8.61 14.13 3.06
N ILE A 399 -8.94 13.08 3.81
CA ILE A 399 -8.01 11.98 4.12
C ILE A 399 -8.61 10.68 3.62
N PHE A 400 -7.83 9.92 2.86
CA PHE A 400 -8.25 8.62 2.38
C PHE A 400 -8.30 7.60 3.52
N ASN A 401 -9.44 6.96 3.69
CA ASN A 401 -9.67 5.96 4.74
C ASN A 401 -9.61 4.51 4.25
N GLY A 402 -9.22 4.30 2.99
CA GLY A 402 -9.23 2.99 2.31
C GLY A 402 -10.39 2.84 1.32
N GLU A 403 -11.48 3.60 1.50
CA GLU A 403 -12.64 3.54 0.62
C GLU A 403 -12.96 4.88 -0.03
N ILE A 404 -12.99 5.94 0.77
CA ILE A 404 -13.37 7.31 0.40
C ILE A 404 -12.36 8.33 0.93
N PHE A 405 -12.46 9.56 0.44
CA PHE A 405 -11.75 10.73 0.94
C PHE A 405 -12.62 11.47 1.97
N GLU A 406 -12.40 11.20 3.25
CA GLU A 406 -13.20 11.77 4.33
C GLU A 406 -12.80 13.22 4.62
N LEU A 407 -13.78 14.13 4.64
CA LEU A 407 -13.57 15.54 4.97
C LEU A 407 -13.13 15.71 6.43
N GLN A 408 -12.03 16.43 6.62
CA GLN A 408 -11.52 16.76 7.95
C GLN A 408 -12.15 18.06 8.46
N THR A 409 -12.55 18.06 9.74
CA THR A 409 -13.18 19.20 10.42
C THR A 409 -12.61 19.39 11.82
N GLY A 410 -12.83 20.57 12.41
CA GLY A 410 -12.43 20.87 13.79
C GLY A 410 -10.93 20.69 14.05
N GLU A 411 -10.59 20.02 15.16
CA GLU A 411 -9.21 19.80 15.59
C GLU A 411 -8.38 19.02 14.56
N ASN A 412 -8.97 18.00 13.91
CA ASN A 412 -8.28 17.22 12.88
C ASN A 412 -7.88 18.10 11.69
N TYR A 413 -8.79 18.96 11.23
CA TYR A 413 -8.49 19.91 10.16
C TYR A 413 -7.33 20.83 10.55
N ASP A 414 -7.35 21.35 11.77
CA ASP A 414 -6.32 22.26 12.26
C ASP A 414 -4.95 21.60 12.32
N GLU A 415 -4.88 20.35 12.82
CA GLU A 415 -3.65 19.55 12.84
C GLU A 415 -3.08 19.33 11.44
N TYR A 416 -3.91 18.89 10.48
CA TYR A 416 -3.47 18.67 9.11
C TYR A 416 -3.04 19.96 8.42
N PHE A 417 -3.77 21.06 8.63
CA PHE A 417 -3.38 22.35 8.09
C PHE A 417 -2.03 22.82 8.63
N ASP A 418 -1.79 22.69 9.94
CA ASP A 418 -0.56 23.16 10.54
C ASP A 418 0.65 22.37 9.97
N SER A 419 0.49 21.07 9.74
CA SER A 419 1.48 20.23 9.04
C SER A 419 1.67 20.63 7.57
N LEU A 420 0.59 20.94 6.84
CA LEU A 420 0.68 21.46 5.47
C LEU A 420 1.45 22.77 5.41
N LYS A 421 1.16 23.67 6.36
CA LYS A 421 1.77 24.99 6.42
C LYS A 421 3.27 24.92 6.70
N GLU A 422 3.69 24.10 7.65
CA GLU A 422 5.12 23.90 7.92
C GLU A 422 5.89 23.44 6.67
N ASN A 423 5.31 22.49 5.92
CA ASN A 423 5.88 22.02 4.66
C ASN A 423 5.86 23.09 3.55
N TYR A 424 4.78 23.86 3.46
CA TYR A 424 4.64 24.93 2.48
C TYR A 424 5.66 26.05 2.74
N ASP A 425 5.80 26.47 3.98
CA ASP A 425 6.76 27.49 4.42
C ASP A 425 8.19 27.00 4.15
N PHE A 426 8.50 25.73 4.47
CA PHE A 426 9.80 25.13 4.13
C PHE A 426 10.09 25.13 2.61
N ARG A 427 9.12 24.75 1.77
CA ARG A 427 9.27 24.73 0.30
C ARG A 427 9.39 26.14 -0.29
N SER A 428 8.67 27.11 0.27
CA SER A 428 8.70 28.49 -0.19
C SER A 428 9.97 29.23 0.23
N GLU A 429 10.53 28.97 1.41
CA GLU A 429 11.85 29.48 1.81
C GLU A 429 12.98 29.00 0.87
N ALA A 430 12.86 27.78 0.34
CA ALA A 430 13.79 27.25 -0.65
C ALA A 430 13.64 27.92 -2.04
N LYS A 431 12.47 28.48 -2.34
CA LYS A 431 12.16 29.24 -3.57
C LYS A 431 12.09 30.73 -3.24
N LYS A 432 13.24 31.39 -3.15
CA LYS A 432 13.39 32.84 -2.87
C LYS A 432 12.26 33.72 -3.43
N ASP A 433 11.46 34.26 -2.50
CA ASP A 433 10.49 35.36 -2.58
C ASP A 433 9.29 35.23 -3.55
N ASN A 434 8.11 35.61 -3.03
CA ASN A 434 6.78 35.76 -3.68
C ASN A 434 5.84 34.54 -3.73
N SER A 435 6.05 33.49 -2.93
CA SER A 435 4.99 32.48 -2.77
C SER A 435 3.84 33.04 -1.92
N PRO A 436 2.57 32.94 -2.36
CA PRO A 436 1.44 33.45 -1.60
C PRO A 436 1.36 32.75 -0.24
N ASN A 437 1.00 33.47 0.82
CA ASN A 437 0.87 32.90 2.16
C ASN A 437 -0.24 31.83 2.18
N LEU A 438 -0.01 30.70 2.87
CA LEU A 438 -1.04 29.68 3.05
C LEU A 438 -1.89 29.99 4.28
N ILE A 439 -3.20 30.12 4.10
CA ILE A 439 -4.18 30.42 5.16
C ILE A 439 -5.34 29.42 5.20
N LYS A 440 -6.04 29.34 6.34
CA LYS A 440 -7.28 28.55 6.52
C LYS A 440 -8.48 29.31 5.93
N LYS A 441 -9.52 28.60 5.46
CA LYS A 441 -10.81 29.21 5.09
C LYS A 441 -11.35 30.16 6.17
N SER A 442 -11.21 29.80 7.45
CA SER A 442 -11.67 30.61 8.60
C SER A 442 -10.95 31.94 8.78
N LYS A 443 -9.85 32.19 8.05
CA LYS A 443 -9.11 33.45 8.06
C LYS A 443 -9.45 34.37 6.89
N MET A 444 -10.23 33.89 5.92
CA MET A 444 -10.70 34.70 4.81
C MET A 444 -11.73 35.74 5.27
N SER A 445 -11.82 36.84 4.53
CA SER A 445 -12.93 37.78 4.68
C SER A 445 -14.25 37.13 4.23
N LYS A 446 -15.39 37.56 4.79
CA LYS A 446 -16.72 37.06 4.36
C LYS A 446 -16.95 37.26 2.86
N GLU A 447 -16.52 38.39 2.32
CA GLU A 447 -16.64 38.72 0.90
C GLU A 447 -15.71 37.87 0.01
N SER A 448 -14.54 37.46 0.52
CA SER A 448 -13.66 36.51 -0.16
C SER A 448 -14.31 35.13 -0.24
N VAL A 449 -14.93 34.68 0.86
CA VAL A 449 -15.65 33.39 0.93
C VAL A 449 -16.85 33.37 -0.01
N GLU A 450 -17.70 34.40 0.05
CA GLU A 450 -18.90 34.51 -0.80
C GLU A 450 -18.54 34.53 -2.28
N TYR A 451 -17.45 35.21 -2.65
CA TYR A 451 -16.93 35.18 -4.01
C TYR A 451 -16.41 33.81 -4.41
N THR A 452 -15.56 33.16 -3.61
CA THR A 452 -15.05 31.83 -3.95
C THR A 452 -16.19 30.83 -4.16
N GLU A 453 -17.24 30.92 -3.34
CA GLU A 453 -18.45 30.10 -3.48
C GLU A 453 -19.22 30.45 -4.77
N LEU A 454 -19.40 31.73 -5.07
CA LEU A 454 -20.00 32.20 -6.34
C LEU A 454 -19.21 31.67 -7.55
N THR A 455 -17.90 31.86 -7.57
CA THR A 455 -17.06 31.47 -8.71
C THR A 455 -17.05 29.95 -8.87
N ARG A 456 -16.95 29.18 -7.77
CA ARG A 456 -17.04 27.71 -7.82
C ARG A 456 -18.38 27.28 -8.42
N ASN A 457 -19.49 27.83 -7.95
CA ASN A 457 -20.82 27.44 -8.43
C ASN A 457 -21.03 27.83 -9.90
N PHE A 458 -20.58 29.03 -10.30
CA PHE A 458 -20.68 29.53 -11.67
C PHE A 458 -20.02 28.59 -12.69
N TRP A 459 -18.83 28.09 -12.39
CA TRP A 459 -18.07 27.24 -13.33
C TRP A 459 -18.42 25.74 -13.23
N THR A 460 -19.04 25.31 -12.14
CA THR A 460 -19.37 23.90 -11.90
C THR A 460 -20.86 23.60 -12.08
N ASP A 461 -21.65 24.59 -12.54
CA ASP A 461 -23.07 24.44 -12.93
C ASP A 461 -23.94 23.81 -11.81
N LYS A 462 -23.70 24.22 -10.56
CA LYS A 462 -24.34 23.67 -9.34
C LYS A 462 -25.65 24.31 -8.94
#